data_AF-A0A940PV94-F1
#
_entry.id   AF-A0A940PV94-F1
#
_cell.length_a   1.000
_cell.length_b   1.000
_cell.length_c   1.000
_cell.angle_alpha   90.00
_cell.angle_beta   90.00
_cell.angle_gamma   90.00
#
_symmetry.space_group_name_H-M   'P 1'
#
loop_
_entity.id
_entity.type
_entity.pdbx_description
1 polymer ?
#
loop_
_entity_poly.entity_id
_entity_poly.type
_entity_poly.pdbx_seq_one_letter_code
_entity_poly.pdbx_strand_id
1 'polypeptide(L)'
;MQERNDIMSVDAMMDERYGKVGSSEREAFRKEAYAYCVGQIISDARKREKVTQQELAQRVGTNKSYISRIENGSVEPGAGMFLRILSALGLRFEVSQPLAFG
;
A
#
# COMPACT_ATOMS: atom_id res chain seq x y z
N MET A 1 -18.64 -40.61 -5.86
CA MET A 1 -18.58 -39.13 -5.85
C MET A 1 -17.18 -38.77 -6.31
N GLN A 2 -17.02 -38.06 -7.43
CA GLN A 2 -15.72 -37.47 -7.78
C GLN A 2 -15.52 -36.26 -6.87
N GLU A 3 -14.43 -36.26 -6.10
CA GLU A 3 -13.99 -35.08 -5.35
C GLU A 3 -13.58 -34.00 -6.36
N ARG A 4 -14.29 -32.86 -6.37
CA ARG A 4 -13.84 -31.66 -7.10
C ARG A 4 -12.71 -31.03 -6.31
N ASN A 5 -11.49 -31.42 -6.62
CA ASN A 5 -10.26 -30.74 -6.16
C ASN A 5 -9.97 -29.50 -7.03
N ASP A 6 -10.98 -28.64 -7.22
CA ASP A 6 -10.88 -27.40 -8.02
C ASP A 6 -10.30 -26.22 -7.20
N ILE A 7 -9.53 -26.49 -6.15
CA ILE A 7 -8.89 -25.44 -5.33
C ILE A 7 -7.46 -25.27 -5.83
N MET A 8 -7.29 -24.40 -6.82
CA MET A 8 -5.96 -23.92 -7.18
C MET A 8 -5.38 -23.10 -6.02
N SER A 9 -4.13 -23.38 -5.64
CA SER A 9 -3.42 -22.57 -4.65
C SER A 9 -3.30 -21.13 -5.15
N VAL A 10 -3.44 -20.15 -4.24
CA VAL A 10 -3.22 -18.73 -4.55
C VAL A 10 -1.84 -18.54 -5.18
N ASP A 11 -0.82 -19.28 -4.73
CA ASP A 11 0.52 -19.20 -5.31
C ASP A 11 0.54 -19.65 -6.76
N ALA A 12 -0.12 -20.77 -7.09
CA ALA A 12 -0.20 -21.30 -8.44
C ALA A 12 -0.94 -20.33 -9.38
N MET A 13 -2.05 -19.75 -8.91
CA MET A 13 -2.80 -18.73 -9.65
C MET A 13 -1.95 -17.48 -9.94
N MET A 14 -1.19 -17.04 -8.94
CA MET A 14 -0.36 -15.86 -9.08
C MET A 14 0.84 -16.13 -9.98
N ASP A 15 1.41 -17.33 -9.92
CA ASP A 15 2.51 -17.77 -10.79
C ASP A 15 2.07 -17.81 -12.25
N GLU A 16 0.87 -18.34 -12.51
CA GLU A 16 0.26 -18.36 -13.83
C GLU A 16 0.00 -16.94 -14.37
N ARG A 17 -0.53 -16.05 -13.52
CA ARG A 17 -0.96 -14.71 -13.97
C ARG A 17 0.17 -13.69 -14.05
N TYR A 18 1.12 -13.73 -13.12
CA TYR A 18 2.12 -12.69 -12.91
C TYR A 18 3.55 -13.22 -12.93
N GLY A 19 3.76 -14.48 -13.32
CA GLY A 19 5.07 -15.12 -13.28
C GLY A 19 5.50 -15.50 -11.86
N LYS A 20 6.58 -16.29 -11.76
CA LYS A 20 7.11 -16.78 -10.48
C LYS A 20 7.75 -15.67 -9.65
N VAL A 21 7.85 -15.89 -8.34
CA VAL A 21 8.64 -15.03 -7.45
C VAL A 21 10.05 -14.81 -8.00
N GLY A 22 10.47 -13.54 -8.08
CA GLY A 22 11.75 -13.12 -8.66
C GLY A 22 11.72 -12.82 -10.16
N SER A 23 10.62 -13.08 -10.88
CA SER A 23 10.49 -12.62 -12.27
C SER A 23 10.21 -11.12 -12.36
N SER A 24 10.53 -10.52 -13.51
CA SER A 24 10.26 -9.10 -13.78
C SER A 24 8.78 -8.75 -13.64
N GLU A 25 7.91 -9.62 -14.14
CA GLU A 25 6.46 -9.45 -14.11
C GLU A 25 5.94 -9.51 -12.67
N ARG A 26 6.48 -10.44 -11.87
CA ARG A 26 6.07 -10.59 -10.47
C ARG A 26 6.53 -9.41 -9.64
N GLU A 27 7.75 -8.92 -9.85
CA GLU A 27 8.27 -7.76 -9.12
C GLU A 27 7.54 -6.47 -9.52
N ALA A 28 7.17 -6.30 -10.80
CA ALA A 28 6.31 -5.20 -11.24
C ALA A 28 4.93 -5.26 -10.55
N PHE A 29 4.28 -6.42 -10.55
CA PHE A 29 3.02 -6.63 -9.85
C PHE A 29 3.14 -6.32 -8.35
N ARG A 30 4.19 -6.81 -7.69
CA ARG A 30 4.42 -6.53 -6.26
C ARG A 30 4.59 -5.04 -5.98
N LYS A 31 5.33 -4.33 -6.84
CA LYS A 31 5.49 -2.87 -6.71
C LYS A 31 4.15 -2.15 -6.77
N GLU A 32 3.29 -2.48 -7.73
CA GLU A 32 1.95 -1.92 -7.85
C GLU A 32 1.07 -2.27 -6.64
N ALA A 33 1.12 -3.52 -6.19
CA ALA A 33 0.41 -3.98 -5.01
C ALA A 33 0.85 -3.22 -3.74
N TYR A 34 2.16 -2.99 -3.56
CA TYR A 34 2.67 -2.22 -2.43
C TYR A 34 2.22 -0.75 -2.49
N ALA A 35 2.29 -0.11 -3.65
CA ALA A 35 1.81 1.26 -3.82
C ALA A 35 0.32 1.37 -3.48
N TYR A 36 -0.49 0.40 -3.92
CA TYR A 36 -1.91 0.32 -3.57
C TYR A 36 -2.12 0.14 -2.07
N CYS A 37 -1.40 -0.78 -1.41
CA CYS A 37 -1.49 -1.00 0.03
C CYS A 37 -1.16 0.27 0.83
N VAL A 38 -0.08 0.97 0.48
CA VAL A 38 0.28 2.26 1.09
C VAL A 38 -0.83 3.30 0.89
N GLY A 39 -1.37 3.37 -0.32
CA GLY A 39 -2.50 4.25 -0.65
C GLY A 39 -3.73 3.99 0.21
N GLN A 40 -4.10 2.73 0.42
CA GLN A 40 -5.24 2.35 1.26
C GLN A 40 -5.01 2.67 2.74
N ILE A 41 -3.80 2.44 3.27
CA ILE A 41 -3.44 2.82 4.65
C ILE A 41 -3.69 4.31 4.88
N ILE A 42 -3.25 5.15 3.94
CA ILE A 42 -3.47 6.60 3.99
C ILE A 42 -4.95 6.94 3.87
N SER A 43 -5.65 6.35 2.90
CA SER A 43 -7.09 6.61 2.66
C SER A 43 -7.93 6.30 3.89
N ASP A 44 -7.66 5.17 4.56
CA ASP A 44 -8.41 4.72 5.71
C ASP A 44 -8.10 5.52 6.96
N ALA A 45 -6.82 5.86 7.19
CA ALA A 45 -6.44 6.79 8.24
C ALA A 45 -7.11 8.17 8.06
N ARG A 46 -7.12 8.68 6.82
CA ARG A 46 -7.78 9.94 6.48
C ARG A 46 -9.29 9.91 6.78
N LYS A 47 -9.96 8.83 6.37
CA LYS A 47 -11.40 8.64 6.65
C LYS A 47 -11.68 8.53 8.15
N ARG A 48 -10.82 7.86 8.91
CA ARG A 48 -10.93 7.74 10.39
C ARG A 48 -10.84 9.10 11.08
N GLU A 49 -9.92 9.94 10.62
CA GLU A 49 -9.79 11.33 11.08
C GLU A 49 -10.88 12.27 10.53
N LYS A 50 -11.77 11.77 9.66
CA LYS A 50 -12.88 12.50 9.04
C LYS A 50 -12.44 13.76 8.27
N VAL A 51 -11.27 13.70 7.64
CA VAL A 51 -10.76 14.81 6.81
C VAL A 51 -10.90 14.49 5.33
N THR A 52 -11.12 15.49 4.52
CA THR A 52 -11.16 15.38 3.05
C THR A 52 -9.75 15.30 2.47
N GLN A 53 -9.62 14.81 1.23
CA GLN A 53 -8.35 14.82 0.51
C GLN A 53 -7.80 16.25 0.33
N GLN A 54 -8.67 17.25 0.21
CA GLN A 54 -8.29 18.66 0.08
C GLN A 54 -7.70 19.20 1.38
N GLU A 55 -8.33 18.91 2.52
CA GLU A 55 -7.82 19.33 3.83
C GLU A 55 -6.51 18.62 4.16
N LEU A 56 -6.40 17.31 3.88
CA LEU A 56 -5.13 16.60 4.03
C LEU A 56 -4.04 17.24 3.17
N ALA A 57 -4.35 17.53 1.89
CA ALA A 57 -3.41 18.18 0.99
C ALA A 57 -2.91 19.53 1.52
N GLN A 58 -3.79 20.35 2.09
CA GLN A 58 -3.43 21.61 2.72
C GLN A 58 -2.51 21.42 3.94
N ARG A 59 -2.81 20.45 4.81
CA ARG A 59 -1.99 20.15 6.00
C ARG A 59 -0.55 19.77 5.65
N VAL A 60 -0.35 19.04 4.56
CA VAL A 60 0.97 18.52 4.16
C VAL A 60 1.67 19.38 3.09
N GLY A 61 1.05 20.47 2.65
CA GLY A 61 1.61 21.37 1.64
C GLY A 61 1.68 20.78 0.24
N THR A 62 0.60 20.14 -0.23
CA THR A 62 0.48 19.60 -1.60
C THR A 62 -0.90 19.89 -2.20
N ASN A 63 -1.26 19.24 -3.31
CA ASN A 63 -2.56 19.37 -3.95
C ASN A 63 -3.42 18.11 -3.82
N LYS A 64 -4.75 18.28 -3.89
CA LYS A 64 -5.74 17.19 -3.79
C LYS A 64 -5.52 16.08 -4.83
N SER A 65 -5.15 16.44 -6.06
CA SER A 65 -4.90 15.46 -7.13
C SER A 65 -3.75 14.52 -6.77
N TYR A 66 -2.70 15.04 -6.14
CA TYR A 66 -1.59 14.22 -5.65
C TYR A 66 -2.01 13.27 -4.53
N ILE A 67 -2.77 13.75 -3.53
CA ILE A 67 -3.34 12.88 -2.47
C ILE A 67 -4.23 11.79 -3.08
N SER A 68 -5.10 12.14 -4.03
CA SER A 68 -5.96 11.16 -4.72
C SER A 68 -5.15 10.08 -5.44
N ARG A 69 -4.07 10.48 -6.15
CA ARG A 69 -3.17 9.55 -6.84
C ARG A 69 -2.36 8.66 -5.89
N ILE A 70 -2.04 9.15 -4.70
CA ILE A 70 -1.44 8.31 -3.66
C ILE A 70 -2.47 7.29 -3.15
N GLU A 71 -3.68 7.75 -2.79
CA GLU A 71 -4.72 6.87 -2.22
C GLU A 71 -5.18 5.77 -3.20
N ASN A 72 -5.10 6.01 -4.51
CA ASN A 72 -5.44 5.02 -5.53
C ASN A 72 -4.26 4.17 -6.01
N GLY A 73 -3.06 4.36 -5.43
CA GLY A 73 -1.85 3.58 -5.76
C GLY A 73 -1.18 3.94 -7.09
N SER A 74 -1.67 4.94 -7.83
CA SER A 74 -1.05 5.36 -9.11
C SER A 74 0.26 6.14 -8.91
N VAL A 75 0.49 6.69 -7.73
CA VAL A 75 1.75 7.34 -7.37
C VAL A 75 2.18 6.94 -5.98
N GLU A 76 3.39 6.39 -5.87
CA GLU A 76 4.02 6.14 -4.59
C GLU A 76 4.63 7.45 -4.04
N PRO A 77 4.29 7.86 -2.80
CA PRO A 77 4.93 9.01 -2.18
C PRO A 77 6.35 8.64 -1.74
N GLY A 78 7.30 9.57 -1.91
CA GLY A 78 8.62 9.40 -1.28
C GLY A 78 8.51 9.35 0.25
N ALA A 79 9.47 8.70 0.91
CA ALA A 79 9.42 8.44 2.36
C ALA A 79 9.16 9.70 3.21
N GLY A 80 9.79 10.83 2.89
CA GLY A 80 9.56 12.08 3.62
C GLY A 80 8.12 12.61 3.49
N MET A 81 7.51 12.46 2.32
CA MET A 81 6.12 12.83 2.10
C MET A 81 5.18 11.87 2.83
N PHE A 82 5.47 10.57 2.79
CA PHE A 82 4.73 9.55 3.53
C PHE A 82 4.68 9.85 5.03
N LEU A 83 5.83 10.14 5.65
CA LEU A 83 5.90 10.48 7.08
C LEU A 83 5.14 11.77 7.43
N ARG A 84 5.14 12.78 6.56
CA ARG A 84 4.33 14.00 6.75
C ARG A 84 2.84 13.70 6.71
N ILE A 85 2.40 12.85 5.78
CA ILE A 85 1.00 12.41 5.69
C ILE A 85 0.59 11.68 6.97
N LEU A 86 1.38 10.72 7.44
CA LEU A 86 1.11 10.01 8.68
C LEU A 86 0.98 10.98 9.86
N SER A 87 1.93 11.91 9.99
CA SER A 87 1.92 12.91 11.07
C SER A 87 0.69 13.83 11.00
N ALA A 88 0.30 14.28 9.81
CA ALA A 88 -0.89 15.12 9.59
C ALA A 88 -2.23 14.40 9.86
N LEU A 89 -2.18 13.06 9.91
CA LEU A 89 -3.29 12.17 10.27
C LEU A 89 -3.19 11.65 11.72
N GLY A 90 -2.29 12.21 12.54
CA GLY A 90 -2.14 11.82 13.94
C GLY A 90 -1.50 10.44 14.15
N LEU A 91 -0.90 9.84 13.11
CA LEU A 91 -0.24 8.55 13.20
C LEU A 91 1.24 8.70 13.58
N ARG A 92 1.75 7.71 14.31
CA ARG A 92 3.17 7.58 14.65
C ARG A 92 3.80 6.45 13.86
N PHE A 93 4.97 6.71 13.29
CA PHE A 93 5.81 5.69 12.66
C PHE A 93 6.89 5.26 13.64
N GLU A 94 7.04 3.95 13.85
CA GLU A 94 8.05 3.37 14.74
C GLU A 94 8.88 2.34 13.96
N VAL A 95 10.20 2.40 14.15
CA VAL A 95 11.15 1.41 13.60
C VAL A 95 11.69 0.60 14.76
N SER A 96 11.46 -0.70 14.74
CA SER A 96 12.00 -1.63 15.73
C SER A 96 12.92 -2.65 15.06
N GLN A 97 13.98 -3.03 15.77
CA GLN A 97 14.76 -4.21 15.44
C GLN A 97 14.03 -5.42 16.03
N PRO A 98 13.75 -6.48 15.27
CA PRO A 98 13.29 -7.72 15.87
C PRO A 98 14.38 -8.23 16.82
N LEU A 99 14.00 -8.60 18.03
CA LEU A 99 14.92 -9.21 18.99
C LEU A 99 15.46 -10.51 18.37
N ALA A 100 16.75 -10.51 18.01
CA ALA A 100 17.44 -11.71 17.61
C ALA A 100 17.60 -12.60 18.85
N PHE A 101 16.82 -13.67 18.93
CA PHE A 101 17.16 -14.80 19.78
C PHE A 101 18.13 -15.65 18.95
N GLY A 102 19.40 -15.65 19.35
CA GLY A 102 20.43 -16.54 18.82
C GLY A 102 20.30 -17.96 19.34
#